data_AF-A0A351IT61-F1
#
_entry.id   AF-A0A351IT61-F1
#
_cell.length_a   1.000
_cell.length_b   1.000
_cell.length_c   1.000
_cell.angle_alpha   90.00
_cell.angle_beta   90.00
_cell.angle_gamma   90.00
#
_symmetry.space_group_name_H-M   'P 1'
#
loop_
_entity.id
_entity.type
_entity.pdbx_description
1 polymer ?
#
loop_
_entity_poly.entity_id
_entity_poly.type
_entity_poly.pdbx_seq_one_letter_code
_entity_poly.pdbx_strand_id
1 'polypeptide(L)'
;RDMHQLPDSSVALVVTSPPYFVGKDYELEMERDGVPTSYLEYLEMLRDVFAECVRVLEPGGRIAVNVANLGRKPYRSLSADVIRILQDELGLLLRGEV
;
A
#
# COMPACT_ATOMS: atom_id res chain seq x y z
N ARG A 1 9.38 3.43 -4.69
CA ARG A 1 8.45 3.18 -5.82
C ARG A 1 9.23 2.67 -7.04
N ASP A 2 10.28 1.86 -6.83
CA ASP A 2 11.13 1.35 -7.90
C ASP A 2 11.62 -0.04 -7.46
N MET A 3 11.29 -1.06 -8.26
CA MET A 3 11.74 -2.43 -8.07
C MET A 3 12.49 -2.94 -9.32
N HIS A 4 13.25 -2.09 -10.02
CA HIS A 4 13.95 -2.44 -11.28
C HIS A 4 14.91 -3.64 -11.17
N GLN A 5 15.35 -3.95 -9.95
CA GLN A 5 16.21 -5.11 -9.68
C GLN A 5 15.48 -6.45 -9.84
N LEU A 6 14.13 -6.43 -9.87
CA LEU A 6 13.28 -7.60 -10.04
C LEU A 6 12.65 -7.61 -11.44
N PRO A 7 12.79 -8.71 -12.20
CA PRO A 7 12.10 -8.88 -13.46
C PRO A 7 10.58 -8.87 -13.29
N ASP A 8 9.87 -8.54 -14.36
CA ASP A 8 8.42 -8.71 -14.43
C ASP A 8 8.04 -10.17 -14.17
N SER A 9 6.90 -10.40 -13.51
CA SER A 9 6.36 -11.75 -13.25
C SER A 9 7.34 -12.74 -12.60
N SER A 10 8.20 -12.27 -11.69
CA SER A 10 9.24 -13.08 -11.02
C SER A 10 8.94 -13.41 -9.56
N VAL A 11 7.85 -12.87 -8.99
CA VAL A 11 7.48 -13.01 -7.58
C VAL A 11 6.13 -13.70 -7.44
N ALA A 12 6.09 -14.78 -6.66
CA ALA A 12 4.84 -15.53 -6.37
C ALA A 12 4.00 -14.91 -5.24
N LEU A 13 4.64 -14.29 -4.25
CA LEU A 13 3.98 -13.75 -3.06
C LEU A 13 4.67 -12.46 -2.59
N VAL A 14 3.88 -11.41 -2.41
CA VAL A 14 4.27 -10.20 -1.70
C VAL A 14 3.57 -10.18 -0.35
N VAL A 15 4.35 -10.02 0.73
CA VAL A 15 3.83 -9.76 2.07
C VAL A 15 4.41 -8.44 2.53
N THR A 16 3.55 -7.49 2.90
CA THR A 16 4.00 -6.14 3.25
C THR A 16 3.11 -5.49 4.31
N SER A 17 3.65 -4.48 4.97
CA SER A 17 2.92 -3.59 5.86
C SER A 17 3.35 -2.16 5.53
N PRO A 18 2.50 -1.35 4.88
CA PRO A 18 2.86 0.01 4.54
C PRO A 18 3.07 0.87 5.80
N PRO A 19 3.83 1.97 5.70
CA PRO A 19 3.99 2.89 6.81
C PRO A 19 2.63 3.46 7.22
N TYR A 20 2.34 3.46 8.51
CA TYR A 20 1.06 3.94 9.03
C TYR A 20 0.97 5.46 8.93
N PHE A 21 -0.11 5.99 8.35
CA PHE A 21 -0.41 7.42 8.34
C PHE A 21 -0.94 7.89 9.71
N VAL A 22 -0.08 7.87 10.73
CA VAL A 22 -0.39 8.29 12.11
C VAL A 22 -0.13 9.80 12.22
N GLY A 23 -1.12 10.62 11.87
CA GLY A 23 -0.91 12.07 11.71
C GLY A 23 -0.22 12.81 12.88
N LYS A 24 0.30 14.02 12.60
CA LYS A 24 0.98 15.03 13.44
C LYS A 24 2.03 14.62 14.51
N ASP A 25 1.77 13.66 15.40
CA ASP A 25 2.75 13.33 16.45
C ASP A 25 3.86 12.39 15.91
N TYR A 26 3.54 11.54 14.94
CA TYR A 26 4.53 10.71 14.22
C TYR A 26 5.12 11.44 13.00
N GLU A 27 4.43 12.46 12.47
CA GLU A 27 4.96 13.36 11.43
C GLU A 27 6.15 14.19 11.95
N LEU A 28 6.16 14.56 13.23
CA LEU A 28 7.28 15.26 13.87
C LEU A 28 8.50 14.36 14.10
N GLU A 29 8.31 13.05 14.32
CA GLU A 29 9.43 12.08 14.43
C GLU A 29 9.89 11.53 13.07
N MET A 30 9.01 11.55 12.06
CA MET A 30 9.27 11.11 10.69
C MET A 30 9.50 12.25 9.69
N GLU A 31 10.06 13.40 10.11
CA GLU A 31 10.79 14.33 9.23
C GLU A 31 12.09 13.68 8.65
N ARG A 32 12.04 12.39 8.35
CA ARG A 32 13.05 11.63 7.64
C ARG A 32 12.51 11.31 6.26
N ASP A 33 13.04 12.02 5.27
CA ASP A 33 13.07 11.72 3.84
C ASP A 33 11.97 10.78 3.31
N GLY A 34 10.85 11.35 2.86
CA GLY A 34 9.91 10.66 1.97
C GLY A 34 8.51 10.35 2.52
N VAL A 35 8.14 10.88 3.70
CA VAL A 35 6.77 10.75 4.22
C VAL A 35 5.83 11.76 3.53
N PRO A 36 4.69 11.29 2.96
CA PRO A 36 3.67 12.14 2.37
C PRO A 36 3.08 13.17 3.35
N THR A 37 2.88 14.40 2.89
CA THR A 37 2.38 15.52 3.70
C THR A 37 0.84 15.56 3.80
N SER A 38 0.16 14.76 2.99
CA SER A 38 -1.29 14.59 3.02
C SER A 38 -1.71 13.13 2.86
N TYR A 39 -2.95 12.83 3.28
CA TYR A 39 -3.53 11.49 3.10
C TYR A 39 -3.62 11.09 1.62
N LEU A 40 -3.87 12.04 0.71
CA LEU A 40 -3.94 11.77 -0.72
C LEU A 40 -2.57 11.38 -1.28
N GLU A 41 -1.52 12.13 -0.92
CA GLU A 41 -0.15 11.78 -1.31
C GLU A 41 0.28 10.42 -0.72
N TYR A 42 -0.25 10.06 0.46
CA TYR A 42 -0.06 8.75 1.04
C TYR A 42 -0.74 7.65 0.22
N LEU A 43 -1.98 7.84 -0.21
CA LEU A 43 -2.66 6.89 -1.10
C LEU A 43 -1.96 6.76 -2.46
N GLU A 44 -1.48 7.87 -3.03
CA GLU A 44 -0.66 7.86 -4.27
C GLU A 44 0.64 7.09 -4.06
N MET A 45 1.29 7.25 -2.90
CA MET A 45 2.48 6.49 -2.54
C MET A 45 2.21 4.99 -2.50
N LEU A 46 1.13 4.58 -1.84
CA LEU A 46 0.72 3.19 -1.80
C LEU A 46 0.45 2.64 -3.19
N ARG A 47 -0.32 3.39 -4.00
CA ARG A 47 -0.67 3.01 -5.36
C ARG A 47 0.55 2.78 -6.23
N ASP A 48 1.54 3.63 -6.16
CA ASP A 48 2.78 3.47 -6.94
C ASP A 48 3.65 2.31 -6.46
N VAL A 49 3.73 2.08 -5.15
CA VAL A 49 4.44 0.90 -4.61
C VAL A 49 3.71 -0.39 -5.02
N PHE A 50 2.38 -0.42 -4.89
CA PHE A 50 1.60 -1.58 -5.29
C PHE A 50 1.66 -1.83 -6.79
N ALA A 51 1.71 -0.79 -7.63
CA ALA A 51 1.90 -0.97 -9.07
C ALA A 51 3.21 -1.72 -9.39
N GLU A 52 4.31 -1.38 -8.70
CA GLU A 52 5.57 -2.13 -8.83
C GLU A 52 5.44 -3.56 -8.31
N CYS A 53 4.76 -3.77 -7.18
CA CYS A 53 4.47 -5.11 -6.68
C CYS A 53 3.68 -5.94 -7.71
N VAL A 54 2.72 -5.34 -8.41
CA VAL A 54 1.90 -6.00 -9.45
C VAL A 54 2.73 -6.32 -10.68
N ARG A 55 3.61 -5.42 -11.12
CA ARG A 55 4.51 -5.66 -12.26
C ARG A 55 5.38 -6.91 -12.04
N VAL A 56 5.95 -7.05 -10.84
CA VAL A 56 6.83 -8.19 -10.53
C VAL A 56 6.04 -9.46 -10.17
N LEU A 57 4.73 -9.37 -9.93
CA LEU A 57 3.90 -10.49 -9.53
C LEU A 57 3.64 -11.43 -10.72
N GLU A 58 3.86 -12.73 -10.52
CA GLU A 58 3.54 -13.74 -11.54
C GLU A 58 2.02 -13.92 -11.70
N PRO A 59 1.55 -14.44 -12.85
CA PRO A 59 0.14 -14.82 -13.02
C PRO A 59 -0.33 -15.78 -11.92
N GLY A 60 -1.35 -15.36 -11.17
CA GLY A 60 -1.88 -16.15 -10.04
C GLY A 60 -1.19 -15.90 -8.70
N GLY A 61 -0.12 -15.11 -8.68
CA GLY A 61 0.54 -14.64 -7.47
C GLY A 61 -0.39 -13.81 -6.57
N ARG A 62 0.05 -13.57 -5.33
CA ARG A 62 -0.77 -12.89 -4.31
C ARG A 62 -0.02 -11.77 -3.62
N ILE A 63 -0.79 -10.76 -3.19
CA ILE A 63 -0.31 -9.68 -2.32
C ILE A 63 -1.11 -9.76 -1.01
N ALA A 64 -0.41 -9.89 0.10
CA ALA A 64 -0.95 -9.79 1.45
C ALA A 64 -0.47 -8.48 2.07
N VAL A 65 -1.40 -7.58 2.37
CA VAL A 65 -1.10 -6.27 2.95
C VAL A 65 -1.64 -6.22 4.37
N ASN A 66 -0.73 -6.11 5.33
CA ASN A 66 -1.07 -5.89 6.73
C ASN A 66 -1.30 -4.39 6.97
N VAL A 67 -2.55 -4.01 7.22
CA VAL A 67 -2.95 -2.65 7.55
C VAL A 67 -3.72 -2.61 8.87
N ALA A 68 -3.67 -1.45 9.51
CA ALA A 68 -4.40 -1.15 10.71
C ALA A 68 -5.22 0.11 10.43
N ASN A 69 -6.53 0.04 10.67
CA ASN A 69 -7.38 1.21 10.61
C ASN A 69 -7.02 2.14 11.76
N LEU A 70 -6.34 3.25 11.43
CA LEU A 70 -5.94 4.25 12.41
C LEU A 70 -7.18 5.06 12.78
N GLY A 71 -7.69 4.83 14.00
CA GLY A 71 -8.87 5.55 14.48
C GLY A 71 -8.53 6.98 14.84
N ARG A 72 -8.89 7.96 14.00
CA ARG A 72 -9.13 9.36 14.43
C ARG A 72 -10.29 9.97 13.66
N LYS A 73 -11.00 10.91 14.31
CA LYS A 73 -12.27 11.52 13.86
C LYS A 73 -12.02 12.49 12.67
N PRO A 74 -12.66 12.31 11.50
CA PRO A 74 -13.62 11.27 11.14
C PRO A 74 -12.94 9.94 10.77
N TYR A 75 -13.58 8.81 11.14
CA TYR A 75 -13.09 7.47 10.81
C TYR A 75 -12.84 7.32 9.31
N ARG A 76 -11.66 6.80 8.96
CA ARG A 76 -11.29 6.43 7.59
C ARG A 76 -10.80 4.99 7.61
N SER A 77 -11.35 4.17 6.72
CA SER A 77 -10.95 2.77 6.60
C SER A 77 -9.77 2.67 5.63
N LEU A 78 -8.56 2.54 6.17
CA LEU A 78 -7.37 2.30 5.36
C LEU A 78 -7.46 0.95 4.63
N SER A 79 -8.08 -0.07 5.25
CA SER A 79 -8.30 -1.35 4.57
C SER A 79 -9.20 -1.18 3.34
N ALA A 80 -10.23 -0.35 3.41
CA ALA A 80 -11.07 -0.06 2.24
C ALA A 80 -10.31 0.68 1.14
N ASP A 81 -9.46 1.65 1.48
CA ASP A 81 -8.66 2.39 0.50
C ASP A 81 -7.61 1.49 -0.18
N VAL A 82 -6.98 0.58 0.58
CA VAL A 82 -6.04 -0.41 0.00
C VAL A 82 -6.76 -1.40 -0.92
N ILE A 83 -7.94 -1.88 -0.53
CA ILE A 83 -8.77 -2.75 -1.38
C ILE A 83 -9.11 -2.05 -2.69
N ARG A 84 -9.56 -0.78 -2.62
CA ARG A 84 -9.90 0.04 -3.79
C ARG A 84 -8.70 0.19 -4.73
N ILE A 85 -7.51 0.49 -4.19
CA ILE A 85 -6.29 0.62 -5.01
C ILE A 85 -5.96 -0.72 -5.69
N LEU A 86 -5.86 -1.81 -4.94
CA LEU A 86 -5.44 -3.11 -5.48
C LEU A 86 -6.46 -3.66 -6.48
N GLN A 87 -7.75 -3.55 -6.18
CA GLN A 87 -8.80 -4.14 -7.00
C GLN A 87 -9.22 -3.24 -8.15
N ASP A 88 -9.63 -2.00 -7.84
CA ASP A 88 -10.31 -1.15 -8.82
C ASP A 88 -9.32 -0.37 -9.69
N GLU A 89 -8.12 -0.06 -9.18
CA GLU A 89 -7.09 0.66 -9.94
C GLU A 89 -6.04 -0.27 -10.56
N LEU A 90 -5.64 -1.34 -9.87
CA LEU A 90 -4.55 -2.24 -10.30
C LEU A 90 -5.05 -3.60 -10.82
N GLY A 91 -6.35 -3.86 -10.78
CA GLY A 91 -6.96 -5.03 -11.43
C GLY A 91 -6.76 -6.36 -10.71
N LEU A 92 -6.33 -6.37 -9.45
CA LEU A 92 -6.31 -7.59 -8.64
C LEU A 92 -7.73 -7.96 -8.22
N LEU A 93 -7.89 -9.18 -7.73
CA LEU A 93 -9.16 -9.67 -7.21
C LEU A 93 -9.04 -9.85 -5.70
N LEU A 94 -9.93 -9.22 -4.93
CA LEU A 94 -10.00 -9.44 -3.49
C LEU A 94 -10.29 -10.92 -3.21
N ARG A 95 -9.56 -11.48 -2.25
CA ARG A 95 -9.73 -12.87 -1.79
C ARG A 95 -10.27 -12.98 -0.37
N GLY A 96 -10.01 -11.98 0.46
CA GLY A 96 -10.53 -11.89 1.82
C GLY A 96 -9.81 -10.81 2.62
N GLU A 97 -10.43 -10.46 3.75
CA GLU A 97 -9.86 -9.69 4.85
C GLU A 97 -9.84 -10.64 6.06
N VAL A 98 -8.72 -10.68 6.80
CA VAL A 98 -8.46 -11.64 7.88
C VAL A 98 -8.19 -10.91 9.17
#